data_AF-A0A7C2ES42-F1
#
_entry.id   AF-A0A7C2ES42-F1
#
_cell.length_a   1.000
_cell.length_b   1.000
_cell.length_c   1.000
_cell.angle_alpha   90.00
_cell.angle_beta   90.00
_cell.angle_gamma   90.00
#
_symmetry.space_group_name_H-M   'P 1'
#
loop_
_entity.id
_entity.type
_entity.pdbx_description
1 polymer ?
#
loop_
_entity_poly.entity_id
_entity_poly.type
_entity_poly.pdbx_seq_one_letter_code
_entity_poly.pdbx_strand_id
1 'polypeptide(L)'
;MLGLARAEERRLFAVHRHEDAERGGVVFEVGDDLARSAVELRERDAGSLGRPIPAQGSFVHPDLGRGDPDVRRHQEHGERQDERRGGNPRDEGHERTATHRREAIVRPPVRGCQCSAVRTATGSAVSGSLGDAVRFDRTVFHLRTIRSCSVGATQTAKPQLDFVFRPQAIAIAGVSTKEQGFGGGGFVQSLQEIGFPGPIFLIHPTARAIRGLKCYRSLLEIPDEVDYVISSVPARVVPQLVEDCIAKGVRVLHLFTAGFTETGDEERANLERAVVERARGAGIRVIGPNCMGLYVPASRLAMMPGQPAEPGDVGMVSQSGMNAGEFVRYGLPRGLRFSKVVSFGNGSDLKAADFLEYFLEDEETRIVAAYLEGIQEGPRLARVIRALGARKPLLVLKGGRTEAGSRAAHSHTASLAGSLAVFDGLCKQAGAVRVDSLEELVDAAVAFRFIRRLPGPRVAVVGAGGGASVLAADDLAAAGLEVPPLLPETQAALAKVTAEAGTSIRNPIDTTSLWEAEGFEATIRICAEAPNVDAILYHTSFGMGPMARLGDARKRAAQQAEALAQVQERFGKPVVVAIRPSLTTEGFEQANEFQELCWRGGLATFPSITRAAHALGRLLWWQRQHEA
;
A
#
# COMPACT_ATOMS: atom_id res chain seq x y z
N MET A 1 -55.86 9.08 24.21
CA MET A 1 -55.91 8.70 22.79
C MET A 1 -55.10 7.42 22.62
N LEU A 2 -55.80 6.30 22.72
CA LEU A 2 -55.32 4.93 22.53
C LEU A 2 -55.88 4.46 21.18
N GLY A 3 -55.04 3.93 20.30
CA GLY A 3 -55.48 3.18 19.13
C GLY A 3 -54.69 3.47 17.85
N LEU A 4 -54.26 2.37 17.21
CA LEU A 4 -53.80 2.25 15.82
C LEU A 4 -52.30 2.47 15.54
N ALA A 5 -51.49 1.48 15.94
CA ALA A 5 -50.27 1.10 15.22
C ALA A 5 -50.00 -0.40 15.42
N ARG A 6 -50.90 -1.25 14.89
CA ARG A 6 -50.70 -2.70 14.69
C ARG A 6 -51.60 -3.16 13.55
N ALA A 7 -51.10 -3.09 12.32
CA ALA A 7 -51.49 -3.96 11.20
C ALA A 7 -50.78 -3.51 9.92
N GLU A 8 -49.48 -3.79 9.76
CA GLU A 8 -48.86 -3.88 8.43
C GLU A 8 -47.51 -4.61 8.40
N GLU A 9 -47.34 -5.62 9.26
CA GLU A 9 -46.29 -6.64 9.10
C GLU A 9 -46.93 -8.02 9.10
N ARG A 10 -47.39 -8.46 7.93
CA ARG A 10 -47.65 -9.88 7.56
C ARG A 10 -48.20 -9.94 6.14
N ARG A 11 -47.31 -9.87 5.14
CA ARG A 11 -47.48 -10.51 3.81
C ARG A 11 -46.09 -10.81 3.25
N LEU A 12 -45.48 -11.87 3.81
CA LEU A 12 -44.40 -12.61 3.18
C LEU A 12 -45.00 -13.48 2.07
N PHE A 13 -44.37 -13.41 0.89
CA PHE A 13 -44.22 -14.42 -0.16
C PHE A 13 -44.98 -15.75 0.05
N ALA A 14 -45.98 -16.00 -0.80
CA ALA A 14 -46.45 -17.35 -1.08
C ALA A 14 -45.64 -17.89 -2.27
N VAL A 15 -44.85 -18.94 -2.06
CA VAL A 15 -44.20 -19.72 -3.13
C VAL A 15 -45.07 -20.94 -3.39
N HIS A 16 -45.63 -21.06 -4.59
CA HIS A 16 -46.33 -22.29 -4.99
C HIS A 16 -45.34 -23.29 -5.58
N ARG A 17 -45.42 -24.54 -5.11
CA ARG A 17 -44.62 -25.69 -5.54
C ARG A 17 -45.50 -26.52 -6.47
N HIS A 18 -45.10 -26.70 -7.73
CA HIS A 18 -45.70 -27.70 -8.61
C HIS A 18 -44.68 -28.83 -8.83
N GLU A 19 -45.09 -30.07 -8.54
CA GLU A 19 -44.37 -31.27 -8.95
C GLU A 19 -44.86 -31.65 -10.34
N ASP A 20 -43.98 -31.56 -11.34
CA ASP A 20 -44.23 -32.11 -12.67
C ASP A 20 -43.61 -33.52 -12.74
N ALA A 21 -44.48 -34.53 -12.64
CA ALA A 21 -44.10 -35.92 -12.73
C ALA A 21 -43.94 -36.31 -14.21
N GLU A 22 -42.83 -35.93 -14.85
CA GLU A 22 -42.26 -36.71 -15.97
C GLU A 22 -40.84 -36.31 -16.44
N ARG A 23 -40.23 -35.22 -15.95
CA ARG A 23 -38.80 -34.94 -16.20
C ARG A 23 -38.17 -34.26 -14.98
N GLY A 24 -37.29 -34.96 -14.27
CA GLY A 24 -36.75 -34.54 -12.97
C GLY A 24 -35.84 -33.30 -13.01
N GLY A 25 -36.43 -32.10 -12.99
CA GLY A 25 -35.75 -30.82 -12.78
C GLY A 25 -36.69 -29.78 -12.16
N VAL A 26 -36.17 -28.94 -11.24
CA VAL A 26 -36.92 -27.84 -10.60
C VAL A 26 -36.69 -26.56 -11.39
N VAL A 27 -37.76 -25.90 -11.85
CA VAL A 27 -37.73 -24.60 -12.54
C VAL A 27 -38.44 -23.56 -11.67
N PHE A 28 -37.86 -22.37 -11.53
CA PHE A 28 -38.52 -21.20 -10.93
C PHE A 28 -38.80 -20.18 -12.03
N GLU A 29 -40.07 -19.84 -12.28
CA GLU A 29 -40.47 -18.71 -13.13
C GLU A 29 -40.73 -17.46 -12.28
N VAL A 30 -40.23 -16.31 -12.73
CA VAL A 30 -40.56 -14.98 -12.20
C VAL A 30 -41.42 -14.27 -13.25
N GLY A 31 -42.65 -13.91 -12.88
CA GLY A 31 -43.57 -13.21 -13.76
C GLY A 31 -43.18 -11.74 -13.97
N ASP A 32 -43.20 -11.31 -15.23
CA ASP A 32 -43.12 -9.91 -15.65
C ASP A 32 -44.38 -9.15 -15.24
N ASP A 33 -44.28 -8.25 -14.24
CA ASP A 33 -45.29 -7.22 -14.01
C ASP A 33 -44.70 -6.01 -13.26
N LEU A 34 -43.75 -5.32 -13.89
CA LEU A 34 -43.20 -4.04 -13.42
C LEU A 34 -42.86 -3.10 -14.60
N ALA A 35 -43.82 -2.88 -15.50
CA ALA A 35 -43.68 -1.93 -16.60
C ALA A 35 -44.92 -1.05 -16.85
N ARG A 36 -45.74 -0.78 -15.82
CA ARG A 36 -46.91 0.11 -15.95
C ARG A 36 -47.14 1.14 -14.83
N SER A 37 -46.20 1.34 -13.91
CA SER A 37 -46.35 2.34 -12.82
C SER A 37 -45.38 3.52 -12.87
N ALA A 38 -44.59 3.69 -13.95
CA ALA A 38 -43.60 4.77 -14.06
C ALA A 38 -43.99 5.92 -15.00
N VAL A 39 -45.24 5.97 -15.50
CA VAL A 39 -45.67 6.98 -16.49
C VAL A 39 -46.65 8.04 -15.94
N GLU A 40 -47.18 7.93 -14.72
CA GLU A 40 -48.20 8.87 -14.20
C GLU A 40 -47.74 9.84 -13.09
N LEU A 41 -46.43 10.01 -12.84
CA LEU A 41 -45.92 10.92 -11.80
C LEU A 41 -45.04 12.07 -12.33
N ARG A 42 -45.23 12.49 -13.59
CA ARG A 42 -44.48 13.60 -14.19
C ARG A 42 -45.33 14.78 -14.72
N GLU A 43 -46.57 14.93 -14.25
CA GLU A 43 -47.44 16.06 -14.65
C GLU A 43 -48.07 16.85 -13.49
N ARG A 44 -47.45 16.85 -12.30
CA ARG A 44 -47.83 17.79 -11.23
C ARG A 44 -46.59 18.39 -10.60
N ASP A 45 -46.21 19.56 -11.12
CA ASP A 45 -45.56 20.67 -10.42
C ASP A 45 -44.66 21.46 -11.38
N ALA A 46 -45.31 22.15 -12.32
CA ALA A 46 -44.70 23.25 -13.06
C ALA A 46 -45.70 24.43 -13.03
N GLY A 47 -45.64 25.19 -11.93
CA GLY A 47 -46.43 26.39 -11.74
C GLY A 47 -45.76 27.33 -10.77
N SER A 48 -44.88 28.21 -11.25
CA SER A 48 -44.81 29.65 -10.94
C SER A 48 -43.40 30.25 -11.05
N LEU A 49 -43.33 31.42 -11.72
CA LEU A 49 -42.27 32.46 -11.67
C LEU A 49 -40.95 32.12 -12.43
N GLY A 50 -40.39 32.92 -13.34
CA GLY A 50 -40.68 34.26 -13.86
C GLY A 50 -39.67 34.61 -14.99
N ARG A 51 -40.07 35.56 -15.83
CA ARG A 51 -39.59 36.09 -17.15
C ARG A 51 -38.09 36.08 -17.60
N PRO A 52 -37.84 36.24 -18.94
CA PRO A 52 -36.61 35.85 -19.65
C PRO A 52 -35.80 37.01 -20.29
N ILE A 53 -34.52 36.80 -20.66
CA ILE A 53 -33.76 37.53 -21.71
C ILE A 53 -32.73 36.55 -22.38
N PRO A 54 -32.46 36.60 -23.71
CA PRO A 54 -32.13 35.42 -24.51
C PRO A 54 -30.63 35.22 -24.84
N ALA A 55 -30.26 33.97 -25.13
CA ALA A 55 -29.01 33.60 -25.80
C ALA A 55 -29.30 33.08 -27.22
N GLN A 56 -28.60 33.65 -28.19
CA GLN A 56 -28.56 33.20 -29.59
C GLN A 56 -27.56 32.03 -29.75
N GLY A 57 -27.83 31.14 -30.71
CA GLY A 57 -26.77 30.58 -31.55
C GLY A 57 -26.43 29.10 -31.38
N SER A 58 -27.23 28.27 -32.05
CA SER A 58 -26.97 26.92 -32.59
C SER A 58 -25.57 26.67 -33.19
N PHE A 59 -25.10 25.41 -33.15
CA PHE A 59 -24.87 24.45 -34.28
C PHE A 59 -23.97 23.28 -33.77
N VAL A 60 -24.48 22.04 -33.68
CA VAL A 60 -24.47 20.93 -34.66
C VAL A 60 -23.08 20.35 -34.96
N HIS A 61 -22.95 19.05 -34.65
CA HIS A 61 -21.87 18.11 -34.99
C HIS A 61 -21.98 17.63 -36.44
N PRO A 62 -20.88 17.16 -37.06
CA PRO A 62 -20.98 15.84 -37.70
C PRO A 62 -19.72 14.98 -37.54
N ASP A 63 -19.85 13.75 -38.05
CA ASP A 63 -19.00 12.59 -37.89
C ASP A 63 -18.58 12.05 -39.27
N LEU A 64 -17.46 11.30 -39.31
CA LEU A 64 -17.00 10.29 -40.30
C LEU A 64 -16.62 10.65 -41.76
N GLY A 65 -15.40 10.23 -42.16
CA GLY A 65 -15.20 9.38 -43.36
C GLY A 65 -14.04 9.66 -44.34
N ARG A 66 -13.06 8.72 -44.36
CA ARG A 66 -12.23 8.21 -45.50
C ARG A 66 -11.30 9.12 -46.33
N GLY A 67 -10.07 8.63 -46.59
CA GLY A 67 -9.31 8.84 -47.84
C GLY A 67 -7.84 9.26 -47.69
N ASP A 68 -6.92 8.42 -48.19
CA ASP A 68 -5.46 8.59 -48.32
C ASP A 68 -5.09 8.90 -49.80
N PRO A 69 -3.82 9.10 -50.22
CA PRO A 69 -2.85 10.20 -49.99
C PRO A 69 -2.47 10.95 -51.30
N ASP A 70 -1.46 11.84 -51.16
CA ASP A 70 -0.36 12.13 -52.13
C ASP A 70 -0.36 13.53 -52.75
N VAL A 71 0.48 14.45 -52.23
CA VAL A 71 1.08 15.57 -53.01
C VAL A 71 2.48 15.91 -52.47
N ARG A 72 3.44 15.95 -53.39
CA ARG A 72 4.86 16.33 -53.24
C ARG A 72 5.11 17.85 -53.40
N ARG A 73 6.27 18.30 -52.87
CA ARG A 73 7.11 19.51 -53.22
C ARG A 73 6.50 20.87 -52.84
N HIS A 74 7.23 21.94 -52.47
CA HIS A 74 8.63 22.43 -52.62
C HIS A 74 9.07 23.09 -51.28
N GLN A 75 10.29 22.92 -50.78
CA GLN A 75 11.54 23.68 -51.04
C GLN A 75 11.52 25.17 -50.68
N GLU A 76 12.37 25.57 -49.71
CA GLU A 76 13.38 26.66 -49.74
C GLU A 76 14.06 26.74 -48.35
N HIS A 77 15.32 26.32 -48.20
CA HIS A 77 16.58 27.06 -48.35
C HIS A 77 16.96 27.98 -47.17
N GLY A 78 18.12 27.68 -46.59
CA GLY A 78 18.81 28.45 -45.55
C GLY A 78 20.11 27.76 -45.15
N GLU A 79 21.11 27.80 -46.04
CA GLU A 79 22.48 27.32 -45.82
C GLU A 79 23.28 28.21 -44.86
N ARG A 80 24.20 27.58 -44.10
CA ARG A 80 25.68 27.82 -44.01
C ARG A 80 26.15 27.50 -42.59
N GLN A 81 26.93 26.43 -42.40
CA GLN A 81 28.41 26.34 -42.53
C GLN A 81 29.10 27.13 -41.43
N ASP A 82 30.20 26.71 -40.81
CA ASP A 82 31.01 25.50 -40.68
C ASP A 82 32.16 25.99 -39.75
N GLU A 83 32.77 25.13 -38.95
CA GLU A 83 34.24 25.06 -38.82
C GLU A 83 34.70 24.23 -37.62
N ARG A 84 35.69 23.39 -37.95
CA ARG A 84 36.39 22.40 -37.14
C ARG A 84 37.70 22.97 -36.60
N ARG A 85 38.34 22.11 -35.78
CA ARG A 85 39.77 22.03 -35.39
C ARG A 85 40.03 22.75 -34.06
N GLY A 86 40.67 22.17 -33.05
CA GLY A 86 41.60 21.04 -32.99
C GLY A 86 42.81 21.50 -32.16
N GLY A 87 43.27 20.71 -31.20
CA GLY A 87 44.54 20.97 -30.51
C GLY A 87 44.56 20.63 -29.01
N ASN A 88 45.19 19.51 -28.68
CA ASN A 88 45.96 19.33 -27.45
C ASN A 88 47.40 19.83 -27.76
N PRO A 89 48.22 20.34 -26.83
CA PRO A 89 49.06 19.42 -26.06
C PRO A 89 49.62 19.91 -24.68
N ARG A 90 50.23 18.94 -23.97
CA ARG A 90 51.29 18.99 -22.93
C ARG A 90 50.89 19.28 -21.47
N ASP A 91 51.12 18.39 -20.51
CA ASP A 91 52.37 17.82 -19.92
C ASP A 91 52.79 18.61 -18.68
N GLU A 92 52.48 18.10 -17.47
CA GLU A 92 53.32 18.24 -16.27
C GLU A 92 53.11 17.01 -15.38
N GLY A 93 54.17 16.24 -15.20
CA GLY A 93 54.21 15.10 -14.29
C GLY A 93 54.50 15.52 -12.85
N HIS A 94 54.12 14.67 -11.90
CA HIS A 94 54.87 14.48 -10.66
C HIS A 94 54.84 13.00 -10.27
N GLU A 95 56.05 12.49 -10.05
CA GLU A 95 56.40 11.13 -9.69
C GLU A 95 56.69 11.08 -8.17
N ARG A 96 56.57 9.88 -7.57
CA ARG A 96 57.07 9.44 -6.23
C ARG A 96 56.12 9.74 -5.05
N THR A 97 55.84 8.82 -4.12
CA THR A 97 56.58 7.64 -3.63
C THR A 97 55.64 6.69 -2.88
N ALA A 98 55.92 5.40 -2.98
CA ALA A 98 55.31 4.34 -2.17
C ALA A 98 55.84 4.38 -0.73
N THR A 99 54.94 4.16 0.25
CA THR A 99 55.30 3.66 1.57
C THR A 99 54.31 2.58 1.99
N HIS A 100 54.85 1.36 2.09
CA HIS A 100 54.24 0.22 2.78
C HIS A 100 53.91 0.56 4.23
N ARG A 101 52.68 0.26 4.67
CA ARG A 101 52.44 -0.20 6.04
C ARG A 101 51.56 -1.44 6.02
N ARG A 102 52.16 -2.52 6.50
CA ARG A 102 51.51 -3.76 6.91
C ARG A 102 50.70 -3.47 8.17
N GLU A 103 49.43 -3.87 8.20
CA GLU A 103 48.73 -4.14 9.46
C GLU A 103 48.10 -5.52 9.42
N ALA A 104 48.21 -6.16 10.57
CA ALA A 104 48.18 -7.60 10.75
C ALA A 104 46.77 -8.16 10.84
N ILE A 105 46.61 -9.34 10.24
CA ILE A 105 45.48 -10.25 10.38
C ILE A 105 45.46 -10.79 11.82
N VAL A 106 44.43 -10.44 12.59
CA VAL A 106 44.12 -11.08 13.88
C VAL A 106 42.92 -12.00 13.69
N ARG A 107 43.15 -13.31 13.81
CA ARG A 107 42.11 -14.35 13.84
C ARG A 107 41.50 -14.43 15.25
N PRO A 108 40.17 -14.54 15.41
CA PRO A 108 39.56 -14.90 16.69
C PRO A 108 39.60 -16.42 16.90
N PRO A 109 39.65 -16.91 18.17
CA PRO A 109 39.79 -18.33 18.45
C PRO A 109 38.44 -19.07 18.41
N VAL A 110 38.54 -20.30 17.92
CA VAL A 110 37.53 -21.36 17.94
C VAL A 110 37.18 -21.73 19.38
N ARG A 111 35.89 -21.75 19.75
CA ARG A 111 35.40 -22.38 20.97
C ARG A 111 34.53 -23.59 20.63
N GLY A 112 34.97 -24.74 21.11
CA GLY A 112 34.29 -26.03 20.99
C GLY A 112 33.09 -26.15 21.95
N CYS A 113 32.10 -26.89 21.48
CA CYS A 113 30.94 -27.35 22.23
C CYS A 113 31.35 -28.34 23.34
N GLN A 114 30.79 -28.16 24.53
CA GLN A 114 30.57 -29.24 25.49
C GLN A 114 29.12 -29.17 25.97
N CYS A 115 28.36 -30.22 25.66
CA CYS A 115 27.03 -30.48 26.18
C CYS A 115 27.15 -31.04 27.61
N SER A 116 26.35 -30.52 28.54
CA SER A 116 26.03 -31.20 29.79
C SER A 116 24.54 -31.08 30.09
N ALA A 117 23.93 -32.25 30.32
CA ALA A 117 22.53 -32.47 30.59
C ALA A 117 22.06 -31.83 31.92
N VAL A 118 20.81 -31.37 31.97
CA VAL A 118 20.10 -31.09 33.23
C VAL A 118 18.79 -31.85 33.26
N ARG A 119 18.66 -32.65 34.32
CA ARG A 119 17.50 -33.46 34.68
C ARG A 119 16.36 -32.59 35.22
N THR A 120 15.14 -33.05 34.98
CA THR A 120 13.89 -32.57 35.56
C THR A 120 13.81 -32.86 37.07
N ALA A 121 13.26 -31.90 37.83
CA ALA A 121 12.69 -32.17 39.15
C ALA A 121 11.50 -31.24 39.41
N THR A 122 10.41 -31.88 39.81
CA THR A 122 9.09 -31.39 40.23
C THR A 122 9.09 -30.76 41.63
N GLY A 123 8.13 -29.87 41.92
CA GLY A 123 7.53 -29.84 43.27
C GLY A 123 7.18 -28.49 43.92
N SER A 124 5.88 -28.19 43.91
CA SER A 124 5.03 -27.66 44.99
C SER A 124 5.16 -26.22 45.54
N ALA A 125 3.99 -25.64 45.75
CA ALA A 125 3.67 -24.34 46.33
C ALA A 125 3.65 -24.36 47.87
N VAL A 126 3.90 -23.21 48.50
CA VAL A 126 3.40 -22.86 49.84
C VAL A 126 3.12 -21.35 49.94
N SER A 127 1.99 -21.04 50.55
CA SER A 127 1.42 -19.73 50.89
C SER A 127 1.96 -19.15 52.21
N GLY A 128 1.87 -17.82 52.37
CA GLY A 128 2.11 -17.15 53.66
C GLY A 128 1.84 -15.65 53.59
N SER A 129 1.03 -15.15 54.52
CA SER A 129 0.36 -13.84 54.55
C SER A 129 0.92 -12.85 55.58
N LEU A 130 0.66 -11.56 55.33
CA LEU A 130 0.35 -10.44 56.26
C LEU A 130 1.44 -9.83 57.16
N GLY A 131 1.49 -8.48 57.18
CA GLY A 131 1.83 -7.69 58.38
C GLY A 131 2.69 -6.43 58.21
N ASP A 132 2.03 -5.29 57.94
CA ASP A 132 2.21 -3.93 58.48
C ASP A 132 3.53 -3.08 58.41
N ALA A 133 3.33 -1.90 57.80
CA ALA A 133 3.58 -0.53 58.29
C ALA A 133 4.99 0.14 58.36
N VAL A 134 5.14 1.13 57.45
CA VAL A 134 5.64 2.52 57.64
C VAL A 134 7.14 2.79 57.89
N ARG A 135 7.81 3.44 56.91
CA ARG A 135 8.33 4.84 56.98
C ARG A 135 8.94 5.26 55.63
N PHE A 136 8.57 6.47 55.19
CA PHE A 136 9.16 7.18 54.06
C PHE A 136 10.50 7.78 54.47
N ASP A 137 11.56 7.48 53.73
CA ASP A 137 12.72 8.36 53.63
C ASP A 137 13.21 8.47 52.17
N ARG A 138 13.49 9.71 51.78
CA ARG A 138 13.85 10.12 50.43
C ARG A 138 15.29 9.70 50.15
N THR A 139 15.47 8.70 49.29
CA THR A 139 16.78 8.41 48.70
C THR A 139 16.68 8.38 47.18
N VAL A 140 17.53 9.19 46.56
CA VAL A 140 17.74 9.34 45.12
C VAL A 140 18.05 7.98 44.49
N PHE A 141 17.15 7.46 43.64
CA PHE A 141 17.41 6.24 42.86
C PHE A 141 18.23 6.58 41.61
N HIS A 142 19.50 6.21 41.65
CA HIS A 142 20.25 5.87 40.44
C HIS A 142 19.51 4.72 39.74
N LEU A 143 19.10 4.95 38.48
CA LEU A 143 18.62 3.91 37.57
C LEU A 143 19.73 2.88 37.37
N ARG A 144 19.73 1.84 38.20
CA ARG A 144 20.45 0.60 37.90
C ARG A 144 19.83 0.01 36.65
N THR A 145 20.64 -0.06 35.60
CA THR A 145 20.36 -0.82 34.38
C THR A 145 19.86 -2.20 34.77
N ILE A 146 18.58 -2.47 34.51
CA ILE A 146 18.06 -3.83 34.53
C ILE A 146 18.78 -4.54 33.39
N ARG A 147 19.79 -5.35 33.72
CA ARG A 147 20.28 -6.38 32.81
C ARG A 147 19.08 -7.25 32.49
N SER A 148 18.53 -7.11 31.29
CA SER A 148 17.59 -8.07 30.76
C SER A 148 18.26 -9.44 30.83
N CYS A 149 17.64 -10.38 31.51
CA CYS A 149 17.91 -11.78 31.27
C CYS A 149 17.71 -12.01 29.77
N SER A 150 18.79 -12.32 29.06
CA SER A 150 18.73 -12.83 27.71
C SER A 150 17.98 -14.16 27.76
N VAL A 151 16.66 -14.10 27.60
CA VAL A 151 15.89 -15.24 27.11
C VAL A 151 16.53 -15.55 25.76
N GLY A 152 17.28 -16.65 25.70
CA GLY A 152 17.94 -17.07 24.47
C GLY A 152 16.91 -17.05 23.36
N ALA A 153 17.17 -16.26 22.32
CA ALA A 153 16.40 -16.33 21.09
C ALA A 153 16.47 -17.78 20.63
N THR A 154 15.40 -18.53 20.84
CA THR A 154 15.15 -19.74 20.05
C THR A 154 15.24 -19.28 18.61
N GLN A 155 16.27 -19.70 17.88
CA GLN A 155 16.34 -19.54 16.44
C GLN A 155 15.06 -20.17 15.89
N THR A 156 14.06 -19.33 15.62
CA THR A 156 12.89 -19.73 14.86
C THR A 156 13.45 -20.23 13.54
N ALA A 157 13.13 -21.49 13.18
CA ALA A 157 13.54 -22.03 11.89
C ALA A 157 13.08 -21.04 10.82
N LYS A 158 14.01 -20.57 9.97
CA LYS A 158 13.69 -19.56 8.96
C LYS A 158 12.49 -20.04 8.12
N PRO A 159 11.51 -19.18 7.81
CA PRO A 159 10.32 -19.59 7.08
C PRO A 159 10.68 -20.28 5.75
N GLN A 160 9.88 -21.27 5.34
CA GLN A 160 10.14 -22.18 4.21
C GLN A 160 10.42 -21.48 2.86
N LEU A 161 10.08 -20.20 2.71
CA LEU A 161 10.24 -19.40 1.48
C LEU A 161 11.35 -18.35 1.54
N ASP A 162 12.19 -18.33 2.57
CA ASP A 162 13.17 -17.25 2.76
C ASP A 162 14.12 -17.05 1.58
N PHE A 163 14.51 -18.13 0.91
CA PHE A 163 15.39 -18.11 -0.27
C PHE A 163 14.77 -17.36 -1.46
N VAL A 164 13.44 -17.28 -1.55
CA VAL A 164 12.73 -16.58 -2.63
C VAL A 164 13.00 -15.08 -2.57
N PHE A 165 13.17 -14.54 -1.37
CA PHE A 165 13.37 -13.11 -1.14
C PHE A 165 14.85 -12.70 -1.09
N ARG A 166 15.79 -13.65 -1.20
CA ARG A 166 17.24 -13.42 -1.03
C ARG A 166 18.08 -14.10 -2.13
N PRO A 167 17.80 -13.85 -3.42
CA PRO A 167 18.58 -14.44 -4.51
C PRO A 167 20.01 -13.91 -4.49
N GLN A 168 20.95 -14.76 -4.89
CA GLN A 168 22.37 -14.42 -4.95
C GLN A 168 22.79 -14.00 -6.35
N ALA A 169 22.18 -14.57 -7.39
CA ALA A 169 22.48 -14.29 -8.79
C ALA A 169 21.21 -14.38 -9.64
N ILE A 170 20.95 -13.33 -10.43
CA ILE A 170 19.73 -13.22 -11.23
C ILE A 170 20.07 -13.34 -12.71
N ALA A 171 19.37 -14.21 -13.43
CA ALA A 171 19.33 -14.16 -14.90
C ALA A 171 17.98 -13.64 -15.40
N ILE A 172 18.01 -12.82 -16.45
CA ILE A 172 16.80 -12.28 -17.10
C ILE A 172 16.75 -12.82 -18.52
N ALA A 173 15.74 -13.65 -18.80
CA ALA A 173 15.45 -14.20 -20.11
C ALA A 173 14.47 -13.32 -20.88
N GLY A 174 14.78 -12.99 -22.13
CA GLY A 174 13.88 -12.19 -22.98
C GLY A 174 14.10 -10.69 -22.82
N VAL A 175 15.36 -10.24 -22.73
CA VAL A 175 15.70 -8.81 -22.69
C VAL A 175 15.72 -8.24 -24.10
N SER A 176 14.88 -7.25 -24.41
CA SER A 176 14.86 -6.59 -25.72
C SER A 176 15.99 -5.57 -25.88
N THR A 177 16.51 -5.41 -27.10
CA THR A 177 17.44 -4.30 -27.45
C THR A 177 16.71 -3.00 -27.72
N LYS A 178 15.40 -3.05 -28.00
CA LYS A 178 14.58 -1.89 -28.41
C LYS A 178 13.72 -1.35 -27.27
N GLU A 179 13.17 -2.23 -26.43
CA GLU A 179 12.29 -1.82 -25.34
C GLU A 179 13.13 -1.41 -24.12
N GLN A 180 12.98 -0.15 -23.73
CA GLN A 180 13.59 0.41 -22.52
C GLN A 180 12.47 0.62 -21.49
N GLY A 181 12.68 0.19 -20.25
CA GLY A 181 11.77 0.49 -19.13
C GLY A 181 10.53 -0.41 -18.98
N PHE A 182 10.32 -1.41 -19.84
CA PHE A 182 9.24 -2.40 -19.69
C PHE A 182 9.75 -3.84 -19.95
N GLY A 183 9.02 -4.84 -19.45
CA GLY A 183 9.38 -6.25 -19.57
C GLY A 183 10.81 -6.54 -19.10
N GLY A 184 11.53 -7.40 -19.83
CA GLY A 184 12.93 -7.73 -19.54
C GLY A 184 13.83 -6.50 -19.40
N GLY A 185 13.68 -5.48 -20.25
CA GLY A 185 14.46 -4.23 -20.15
C GLY A 185 14.14 -3.42 -18.89
N GLY A 186 12.86 -3.41 -18.48
CA GLY A 186 12.38 -2.82 -17.24
C GLY A 186 12.97 -3.49 -15.99
N PHE A 187 13.06 -4.82 -15.95
CA PHE A 187 13.70 -5.52 -14.82
C PHE A 187 15.20 -5.24 -14.74
N VAL A 188 15.91 -5.17 -15.87
CA VAL A 188 17.33 -4.76 -15.89
C VAL A 188 17.49 -3.36 -15.31
N GLN A 189 16.63 -2.41 -15.70
CA GLN A 189 16.63 -1.05 -15.16
C GLN A 189 16.36 -1.04 -13.67
N SER A 190 15.31 -1.73 -13.24
CA SER A 190 14.89 -1.77 -11.84
C SER A 190 16.00 -2.31 -10.94
N LEU A 191 16.64 -3.42 -11.31
CA LEU A 191 17.73 -4.03 -10.52
C LEU A 191 19.00 -3.18 -10.49
N GLN A 192 19.31 -2.47 -11.59
CA GLN A 192 20.45 -1.54 -11.60
C GLN A 192 20.19 -0.28 -10.76
N GLU A 193 19.00 0.31 -10.87
CA GLU A 193 18.63 1.52 -10.12
C GLU A 193 18.58 1.29 -8.61
N ILE A 194 18.01 0.16 -8.17
CA ILE A 194 17.96 -0.19 -6.75
C ILE A 194 19.33 -0.69 -6.22
N GLY A 195 20.24 -1.06 -7.12
CA GLY A 195 21.60 -1.49 -6.80
C GLY A 195 21.71 -2.93 -6.32
N PHE A 196 21.05 -3.89 -6.98
CA PHE A 196 21.15 -5.32 -6.66
C PHE A 196 22.63 -5.75 -6.51
N PRO A 197 23.02 -6.37 -5.37
CA PRO A 197 24.43 -6.58 -5.06
C PRO A 197 25.06 -7.79 -5.79
N GLY A 198 24.23 -8.73 -6.26
CA GLY A 198 24.68 -9.92 -6.97
C GLY A 198 24.85 -9.69 -8.48
N PRO A 199 25.40 -10.67 -9.22
CA PRO A 199 25.50 -10.58 -10.67
C PRO A 199 24.12 -10.61 -11.33
N ILE A 200 23.98 -9.82 -12.40
CA ILE A 200 22.81 -9.79 -13.28
C ILE A 200 23.24 -10.28 -14.66
N PHE A 201 22.72 -11.43 -15.07
CA PHE A 201 23.01 -12.06 -16.36
C PHE A 201 21.86 -11.84 -17.34
N LEU A 202 22.17 -11.42 -18.56
CA LEU A 202 21.15 -11.19 -19.58
C LEU A 202 21.14 -12.33 -20.60
N ILE A 203 19.98 -12.89 -20.90
CA ILE A 203 19.83 -13.92 -21.93
C ILE A 203 19.12 -13.30 -23.13
N HIS A 204 19.83 -13.30 -24.26
CA HIS A 204 19.36 -12.77 -25.52
C HIS A 204 20.05 -13.50 -26.69
N PRO A 205 19.32 -13.87 -27.77
CA PRO A 205 19.82 -14.78 -28.80
C PRO A 205 21.05 -14.25 -29.59
N THR A 206 21.17 -12.93 -29.79
CA THR A 206 22.17 -12.37 -30.73
C THR A 206 22.99 -11.19 -30.19
N ALA A 207 22.37 -10.27 -29.45
CA ALA A 207 23.06 -9.14 -28.82
C ALA A 207 24.22 -9.61 -27.93
N ARG A 208 25.33 -8.85 -27.96
CA ARG A 208 26.51 -9.11 -27.12
C ARG A 208 26.42 -8.44 -25.74
N ALA A 209 25.76 -7.29 -25.67
CA ALA A 209 25.55 -6.55 -24.44
C ALA A 209 24.29 -5.68 -24.54
N ILE A 210 23.63 -5.46 -23.40
CA ILE A 210 22.48 -4.56 -23.24
C ILE A 210 22.67 -3.79 -21.93
N ARG A 211 22.50 -2.47 -21.94
CA ARG A 211 22.65 -1.57 -20.77
C ARG A 211 23.96 -1.81 -19.97
N GLY A 212 25.05 -2.02 -20.71
CA GLY A 212 26.39 -2.25 -20.16
C GLY A 212 26.64 -3.66 -19.62
N LEU A 213 25.64 -4.55 -19.63
CA LEU A 213 25.76 -5.92 -19.15
C LEU A 213 25.95 -6.89 -20.31
N LYS A 214 26.79 -7.90 -20.12
CA LYS A 214 27.03 -8.98 -21.10
C LYS A 214 25.75 -9.79 -21.31
N CYS A 215 25.50 -10.14 -22.57
CA CYS A 215 24.44 -11.07 -22.95
C CYS A 215 25.01 -12.46 -23.26
N TYR A 216 24.24 -13.48 -22.89
CA TYR A 216 24.49 -14.90 -23.16
C TYR A 216 23.37 -15.42 -24.07
N ARG A 217 23.66 -16.41 -24.93
CA ARG A 217 22.64 -16.92 -25.86
C ARG A 217 21.62 -17.82 -25.19
N SER A 218 22.02 -18.50 -24.13
CA SER A 218 21.16 -19.32 -23.27
C SER A 218 21.59 -19.21 -21.81
N LEU A 219 20.73 -19.66 -20.91
CA LEU A 219 21.02 -19.73 -19.47
C LEU A 219 22.22 -20.64 -19.18
N LEU A 220 22.41 -21.69 -19.98
CA LEU A 220 23.48 -22.67 -19.81
C LEU A 220 24.87 -22.16 -20.21
N GLU A 221 24.95 -21.09 -21.00
CA GLU A 221 26.24 -20.46 -21.35
C GLU A 221 26.81 -19.57 -20.23
N ILE A 222 26.03 -19.28 -19.20
CA ILE A 222 26.51 -18.52 -18.05
C ILE A 222 27.46 -19.43 -17.25
N PRO A 223 28.72 -19.03 -17.02
CA PRO A 223 29.68 -19.87 -16.30
C PRO A 223 29.39 -19.94 -14.80
N ASP A 224 28.81 -18.89 -14.24
CA ASP A 224 28.53 -18.75 -12.81
C ASP A 224 27.20 -19.41 -12.41
N GLU A 225 27.01 -19.64 -11.12
CA GLU A 225 25.74 -20.12 -10.55
C GLU A 225 24.62 -19.08 -10.74
N VAL A 226 23.39 -19.57 -10.99
CA VAL A 226 22.19 -18.75 -11.10
C VAL A 226 21.09 -19.39 -10.27
N ASP A 227 20.61 -18.70 -9.23
CA ASP A 227 19.58 -19.25 -8.34
C ASP A 227 18.18 -18.66 -8.58
N TYR A 228 18.07 -17.58 -9.36
CA TYR A 228 16.82 -16.92 -9.68
C TYR A 228 16.75 -16.50 -11.16
N VAL A 229 15.66 -16.86 -11.85
CA VAL A 229 15.44 -16.50 -13.26
C VAL A 229 14.17 -15.68 -13.41
N ILE A 230 14.27 -14.52 -14.05
CA ILE A 230 13.12 -13.72 -14.50
C ILE A 230 12.86 -14.01 -15.97
N SER A 231 11.66 -14.51 -16.27
CA SER A 231 11.22 -14.81 -17.64
C SER A 231 10.37 -13.68 -18.20
N SER A 232 10.88 -13.05 -19.26
CA SER A 232 10.18 -12.13 -20.15
C SER A 232 10.14 -12.64 -21.60
N VAL A 233 10.25 -13.95 -21.79
CA VAL A 233 10.12 -14.59 -23.12
C VAL A 233 8.65 -14.90 -23.45
N PRO A 234 8.28 -15.12 -24.73
CA PRO A 234 6.93 -15.58 -25.07
C PRO A 234 6.57 -16.93 -24.43
N ALA A 235 5.30 -17.16 -24.08
CA ALA A 235 4.83 -18.38 -23.41
C ALA A 235 5.30 -19.70 -24.07
N ARG A 236 5.31 -19.76 -25.41
CA ARG A 236 5.77 -20.93 -26.17
C ARG A 236 7.25 -21.31 -25.93
N VAL A 237 8.06 -20.38 -25.43
CA VAL A 237 9.50 -20.59 -25.14
C VAL A 237 9.72 -21.05 -23.70
N VAL A 238 8.74 -20.85 -22.82
CA VAL A 238 8.85 -21.15 -21.38
C VAL A 238 9.15 -22.63 -21.10
N PRO A 239 8.59 -23.63 -21.81
CA PRO A 239 8.97 -25.03 -21.58
C PRO A 239 10.47 -25.29 -21.73
N GLN A 240 11.11 -24.75 -22.77
CA GLN A 240 12.56 -24.89 -22.93
C GLN A 240 13.32 -24.14 -21.83
N LEU A 241 12.85 -22.95 -21.43
CA LEU A 241 13.46 -22.20 -20.34
C LEU A 241 13.40 -22.98 -19.02
N VAL A 242 12.32 -23.73 -18.75
CA VAL A 242 12.23 -24.62 -17.58
C VAL A 242 13.30 -25.70 -17.62
N GLU A 243 13.48 -26.37 -18.76
CA GLU A 243 14.55 -27.39 -18.88
C GLU A 243 15.94 -26.80 -18.68
N ASP A 244 16.19 -25.60 -19.21
CA ASP A 244 17.45 -24.88 -18.97
C ASP A 244 17.61 -24.52 -17.49
N CYS A 245 16.53 -24.10 -16.80
CA CYS A 245 16.55 -23.81 -15.36
C CYS A 245 16.87 -25.05 -14.53
N ILE A 246 16.32 -26.21 -14.90
CA ILE A 246 16.59 -27.50 -14.26
C ILE A 246 18.08 -27.86 -14.42
N ALA A 247 18.59 -27.81 -15.65
CA ALA A 247 19.98 -28.13 -15.93
C ALA A 247 20.96 -27.15 -15.25
N LYS A 248 20.55 -25.90 -15.05
CA LYS A 248 21.35 -24.86 -14.35
C LYS A 248 21.23 -24.92 -12.82
N GLY A 249 20.29 -25.69 -12.26
CA GLY A 249 20.08 -25.76 -10.80
C GLY A 249 19.38 -24.53 -10.20
N VAL A 250 18.58 -23.82 -10.99
CA VAL A 250 17.82 -22.64 -10.55
C VAL A 250 16.83 -23.02 -9.46
N ARG A 251 16.67 -22.18 -8.44
CA ARG A 251 15.72 -22.43 -7.33
C ARG A 251 14.39 -21.73 -7.51
N VAL A 252 14.38 -20.57 -8.18
CA VAL A 252 13.17 -19.76 -8.39
C VAL A 252 13.05 -19.34 -9.84
N LEU A 253 11.88 -19.60 -10.42
CA LEU A 253 11.48 -19.09 -11.72
C LEU A 253 10.36 -18.06 -11.54
N HIS A 254 10.67 -16.80 -11.79
CA HIS A 254 9.72 -15.70 -11.83
C HIS A 254 9.21 -15.54 -13.27
N LEU A 255 7.96 -15.91 -13.51
CA LEU A 255 7.30 -15.80 -14.80
C LEU A 255 6.55 -14.46 -14.90
N PHE A 256 7.24 -13.44 -15.43
CA PHE A 256 6.56 -12.23 -15.92
C PHE A 256 5.75 -12.54 -17.19
N THR A 257 6.21 -13.52 -17.97
CA THR A 257 5.51 -14.04 -19.15
C THR A 257 4.01 -14.29 -18.89
N ALA A 258 3.18 -13.65 -19.71
CA ALA A 258 1.74 -13.91 -19.84
C ALA A 258 1.44 -14.77 -21.08
N GLY A 259 0.17 -15.01 -21.37
CA GLY A 259 -0.36 -15.86 -22.43
C GLY A 259 -0.63 -17.30 -21.96
N PHE A 260 -1.12 -17.47 -20.73
CA PHE A 260 -1.42 -18.74 -20.08
C PHE A 260 -2.90 -18.87 -19.68
N THR A 261 -3.23 -19.42 -18.51
CA THR A 261 -4.62 -19.73 -18.10
C THR A 261 -5.51 -18.48 -18.11
N GLU A 262 -4.96 -17.29 -17.90
CA GLU A 262 -5.71 -16.02 -17.93
C GLU A 262 -6.32 -15.70 -19.30
N THR A 263 -5.86 -16.32 -20.39
CA THR A 263 -6.47 -16.09 -21.71
C THR A 263 -7.80 -16.81 -21.88
N GLY A 264 -8.18 -17.70 -20.95
CA GLY A 264 -9.37 -18.54 -21.07
C GLY A 264 -9.24 -19.67 -22.11
N ASP A 265 -8.05 -19.88 -22.67
CA ASP A 265 -7.77 -20.91 -23.66
C ASP A 265 -7.25 -22.19 -22.99
N GLU A 266 -7.84 -23.34 -23.33
CA GLU A 266 -7.51 -24.61 -22.68
C GLU A 266 -6.09 -25.09 -23.02
N GLU A 267 -5.60 -24.86 -24.24
CA GLU A 267 -4.22 -25.21 -24.63
C GLU A 267 -3.22 -24.38 -23.82
N ARG A 268 -3.48 -23.08 -23.65
CA ARG A 268 -2.67 -22.18 -22.80
C ARG A 268 -2.71 -22.60 -21.32
N ALA A 269 -3.87 -23.00 -20.81
CA ALA A 269 -3.99 -23.53 -19.46
C ALA A 269 -3.25 -24.86 -19.27
N ASN A 270 -3.28 -25.75 -20.27
CA ASN A 270 -2.54 -27.01 -20.27
C ASN A 270 -1.02 -26.76 -20.27
N LEU A 271 -0.57 -25.79 -21.06
CA LEU A 271 0.83 -25.36 -21.09
C LEU A 271 1.28 -24.84 -19.72
N GLU A 272 0.47 -24.02 -19.06
CA GLU A 272 0.76 -23.51 -17.72
C GLU A 272 0.95 -24.65 -16.71
N ARG A 273 0.01 -25.60 -16.68
CA ARG A 273 0.09 -26.75 -15.76
C ARG A 273 1.34 -27.58 -16.02
N ALA A 274 1.63 -27.90 -17.29
CA ALA A 274 2.81 -28.68 -17.66
C ALA A 274 4.12 -27.99 -17.24
N VAL A 275 4.24 -26.68 -17.49
CA VAL A 275 5.40 -25.87 -17.09
C VAL A 275 5.59 -25.87 -15.57
N VAL A 276 4.50 -25.62 -14.82
CA VAL A 276 4.54 -25.52 -13.36
C VAL A 276 4.82 -26.88 -12.70
N GLU A 277 4.17 -27.94 -13.17
CA GLU A 277 4.40 -29.30 -12.68
C GLU A 277 5.84 -29.74 -12.93
N ARG A 278 6.38 -29.46 -14.12
CA ARG A 278 7.75 -29.77 -14.48
C ARG A 278 8.76 -29.04 -13.59
N ALA A 279 8.57 -27.73 -13.40
CA ALA A 279 9.43 -26.93 -12.52
C ALA A 279 9.40 -27.44 -11.07
N ARG A 280 8.20 -27.66 -10.51
CA ARG A 280 8.01 -28.15 -9.14
C ARG A 280 8.58 -29.54 -8.93
N GLY A 281 8.42 -30.45 -9.90
CA GLY A 281 8.97 -31.81 -9.86
C GLY A 281 10.50 -31.83 -9.79
N ALA A 282 11.16 -30.77 -10.27
CA ALA A 282 12.60 -30.58 -10.17
C ALA A 282 13.05 -29.74 -8.94
N GLY A 283 12.12 -29.38 -8.05
CA GLY A 283 12.41 -28.58 -6.85
C GLY A 283 12.47 -27.06 -7.08
N ILE A 284 12.08 -26.59 -8.28
CA ILE A 284 12.04 -25.15 -8.61
C ILE A 284 10.69 -24.58 -8.19
N ARG A 285 10.71 -23.44 -7.49
CA ARG A 285 9.47 -22.71 -7.15
C ARG A 285 9.15 -21.66 -8.20
N VAL A 286 7.87 -21.50 -8.50
CA VAL A 286 7.38 -20.56 -9.52
C VAL A 286 6.60 -19.40 -8.89
N ILE A 287 6.95 -18.17 -9.27
CA ILE A 287 6.16 -16.97 -9.01
C ILE A 287 5.49 -16.56 -10.33
N GLY A 288 4.17 -16.33 -10.31
CA GLY A 288 3.39 -16.11 -11.52
C GLY A 288 2.67 -17.36 -12.01
N PRO A 289 2.47 -17.51 -13.34
CA PRO A 289 2.83 -16.57 -14.41
C PRO A 289 2.04 -15.25 -14.39
N ASN A 290 2.28 -14.41 -15.40
CA ASN A 290 1.61 -13.12 -15.58
C ASN A 290 1.70 -12.23 -14.32
N CYS A 291 2.90 -11.98 -13.83
CA CYS A 291 3.13 -11.23 -12.59
C CYS A 291 4.29 -10.24 -12.72
N MET A 292 4.37 -9.27 -11.80
CA MET A 292 5.52 -8.37 -11.70
C MET A 292 6.62 -8.91 -10.76
N GLY A 293 6.33 -9.99 -10.02
CA GLY A 293 7.26 -10.61 -9.08
C GLY A 293 7.47 -9.81 -7.81
N LEU A 294 8.73 -9.52 -7.46
CA LEU A 294 9.10 -9.12 -6.10
C LEU A 294 9.72 -7.72 -6.05
N TYR A 295 9.32 -6.94 -5.04
CA TYR A 295 10.05 -5.77 -4.56
C TYR A 295 10.43 -6.00 -3.10
N VAL A 296 11.73 -6.09 -2.83
CA VAL A 296 12.29 -6.39 -1.51
C VAL A 296 13.47 -5.44 -1.31
N PRO A 297 13.26 -4.27 -0.68
CA PRO A 297 14.31 -3.26 -0.50
C PRO A 297 15.57 -3.81 0.18
N ALA A 298 15.40 -4.62 1.22
CA ALA A 298 16.50 -5.20 2.00
C ALA A 298 17.44 -6.08 1.14
N SER A 299 16.89 -6.78 0.15
CA SER A 299 17.63 -7.60 -0.80
C SER A 299 17.93 -6.89 -2.11
N ARG A 300 17.53 -5.61 -2.24
CA ARG A 300 17.61 -4.80 -3.44
C ARG A 300 17.01 -5.49 -4.67
N LEU A 301 15.84 -6.11 -4.47
CA LEU A 301 14.98 -6.58 -5.56
C LEU A 301 13.98 -5.49 -5.88
N ALA A 302 13.79 -5.21 -7.16
CA ALA A 302 12.80 -4.28 -7.65
C ALA A 302 12.01 -4.90 -8.80
N MET A 303 10.69 -4.71 -8.77
CA MET A 303 9.78 -5.14 -9.83
C MET A 303 9.54 -4.06 -10.88
N MET A 304 9.78 -2.78 -10.53
CA MET A 304 9.59 -1.63 -11.39
C MET A 304 10.68 -0.56 -11.17
N PRO A 305 10.97 0.28 -12.18
CA PRO A 305 11.90 1.38 -12.04
C PRO A 305 11.48 2.39 -10.96
N GLY A 306 12.46 3.07 -10.35
CA GLY A 306 12.23 4.11 -9.34
C GLY A 306 11.85 3.62 -7.95
N GLN A 307 11.90 2.30 -7.68
CA GLN A 307 11.64 1.75 -6.35
C GLN A 307 12.88 1.86 -5.44
N PRO A 308 12.80 2.52 -4.26
CA PRO A 308 13.97 2.78 -3.42
C PRO A 308 14.43 1.52 -2.65
N ALA A 309 15.70 1.51 -2.26
CA ALA A 309 16.31 0.43 -1.46
C ALA A 309 16.07 0.56 0.06
N GLU A 310 15.41 1.63 0.52
CA GLU A 310 15.12 1.85 1.94
C GLU A 310 14.07 0.83 2.44
N PRO A 311 14.41 -0.06 3.39
CA PRO A 311 13.48 -1.04 3.90
C PRO A 311 12.48 -0.41 4.89
N GLY A 312 11.32 -1.06 5.02
CA GLY A 312 10.35 -0.77 6.06
C GLY A 312 9.61 -2.02 6.50
N ASP A 313 8.43 -1.80 7.06
CA ASP A 313 7.68 -2.81 7.81
C ASP A 313 6.29 -3.11 7.23
N VAL A 314 5.98 -2.55 6.07
CA VAL A 314 4.74 -2.86 5.32
C VAL A 314 5.02 -3.95 4.29
N GLY A 315 4.32 -5.08 4.42
CA GLY A 315 4.31 -6.16 3.43
C GLY A 315 3.05 -6.11 2.57
N MET A 316 3.14 -6.52 1.31
CA MET A 316 1.98 -6.66 0.42
C MET A 316 2.00 -7.95 -0.37
N VAL A 317 0.83 -8.58 -0.50
CA VAL A 317 0.56 -9.67 -1.44
C VAL A 317 -0.52 -9.22 -2.44
N SER A 318 -0.26 -9.35 -3.73
CA SER A 318 -1.18 -8.87 -4.79
C SER A 318 -1.24 -9.82 -5.97
N GLN A 319 -2.47 -10.15 -6.40
CA GLN A 319 -2.66 -10.84 -7.68
C GLN A 319 -2.36 -9.92 -8.86
N SER A 320 -2.75 -8.65 -8.77
CA SER A 320 -2.46 -7.66 -9.83
C SER A 320 -1.07 -7.04 -9.65
N GLY A 321 -0.26 -7.13 -10.71
CA GLY A 321 1.04 -6.48 -10.77
C GLY A 321 0.96 -4.95 -10.79
N MET A 322 -0.04 -4.39 -11.49
CA MET A 322 -0.23 -2.94 -11.53
C MET A 322 -0.64 -2.40 -10.16
N ASN A 323 -1.60 -3.06 -9.48
CA ASN A 323 -2.04 -2.62 -8.15
C ASN A 323 -0.92 -2.73 -7.11
N ALA A 324 -0.03 -3.72 -7.22
CA ALA A 324 1.18 -3.78 -6.39
C ALA A 324 2.10 -2.59 -6.63
N GLY A 325 2.34 -2.23 -7.90
CA GLY A 325 3.13 -1.05 -8.27
C GLY A 325 2.50 0.26 -7.79
N GLU A 326 1.19 0.42 -7.97
CA GLU A 326 0.44 1.60 -7.53
C GLU A 326 0.40 1.74 -6.01
N PHE A 327 0.22 0.64 -5.26
CA PHE A 327 0.32 0.66 -3.80
C PHE A 327 1.68 1.21 -3.33
N VAL A 328 2.77 0.78 -3.96
CA VAL A 328 4.11 1.31 -3.69
C VAL A 328 4.19 2.79 -4.07
N ARG A 329 3.77 3.17 -5.27
CA ARG A 329 3.85 4.55 -5.78
C ARG A 329 3.03 5.54 -4.97
N TYR A 330 1.84 5.17 -4.51
CA TYR A 330 1.00 6.01 -3.66
C TYR A 330 1.45 6.01 -2.19
N GLY A 331 2.11 4.94 -1.74
CA GLY A 331 2.61 4.82 -0.38
C GLY A 331 3.91 5.60 -0.12
N LEU A 332 4.88 5.53 -1.03
CA LEU A 332 6.22 6.12 -0.84
C LEU A 332 6.21 7.62 -0.49
N PRO A 333 5.45 8.49 -1.21
CA PRO A 333 5.40 9.92 -0.91
C PRO A 333 4.74 10.24 0.43
N ARG A 334 3.99 9.29 0.99
CA ARG A 334 3.28 9.40 2.28
C ARG A 334 4.05 8.67 3.40
N GLY A 335 5.32 8.37 3.17
CA GLY A 335 6.24 7.81 4.16
C GLY A 335 6.13 6.30 4.38
N LEU A 336 5.30 5.58 3.62
CA LEU A 336 5.34 4.12 3.68
C LEU A 336 6.68 3.60 3.19
N ARG A 337 7.19 2.58 3.88
CA ARG A 337 8.36 1.79 3.51
C ARG A 337 8.02 0.33 3.61
N PHE A 338 8.60 -0.46 2.72
CA PHE A 338 8.13 -1.82 2.49
C PHE A 338 9.16 -2.85 2.96
N SER A 339 8.67 -3.91 3.59
CA SER A 339 9.49 -5.09 3.85
C SER A 339 9.60 -5.90 2.54
N LYS A 340 8.44 -6.30 2.01
CA LYS A 340 8.29 -7.18 0.85
C LYS A 340 6.96 -6.89 0.14
N VAL A 341 7.00 -6.61 -1.15
CA VAL A 341 5.81 -6.52 -2.01
C VAL A 341 5.88 -7.64 -3.05
N VAL A 342 4.81 -8.43 -3.12
CA VAL A 342 4.72 -9.63 -3.95
C VAL A 342 3.57 -9.47 -4.93
N SER A 343 3.89 -9.41 -6.21
CA SER A 343 2.97 -9.66 -7.31
C SER A 343 3.12 -11.11 -7.76
N PHE A 344 2.05 -11.89 -7.66
CA PHE A 344 2.10 -13.33 -7.96
C PHE A 344 1.20 -13.76 -9.11
N GLY A 345 0.47 -12.84 -9.75
CA GLY A 345 -0.30 -13.10 -10.98
C GLY A 345 -1.30 -14.25 -10.81
N ASN A 346 -1.20 -15.22 -11.72
CA ASN A 346 -2.09 -16.40 -11.74
C ASN A 346 -1.92 -17.28 -10.48
N GLY A 347 -0.75 -17.25 -9.82
CA GLY A 347 -0.50 -18.02 -8.60
C GLY A 347 -0.50 -19.53 -8.79
N SER A 348 0.10 -20.02 -9.87
CA SER A 348 -0.05 -21.43 -10.27
C SER A 348 0.78 -22.38 -9.40
N ASP A 349 1.92 -21.92 -8.87
CA ASP A 349 2.65 -22.60 -7.78
C ASP A 349 2.48 -21.85 -6.45
N LEU A 350 3.24 -20.77 -6.24
CA LEU A 350 3.16 -19.94 -5.05
C LEU A 350 1.91 -19.03 -5.09
N LYS A 351 1.09 -19.15 -4.06
CA LYS A 351 -0.23 -18.49 -3.94
C LYS A 351 -0.25 -17.47 -2.81
N ALA A 352 -1.35 -16.73 -2.72
CA ALA A 352 -1.59 -15.79 -1.62
C ALA A 352 -1.36 -16.44 -0.24
N ALA A 353 -1.86 -17.66 -0.02
CA ALA A 353 -1.72 -18.35 1.27
C ALA A 353 -0.24 -18.58 1.65
N ASP A 354 0.62 -18.95 0.69
CA ASP A 354 2.04 -19.17 0.93
C ASP A 354 2.76 -17.90 1.41
N PHE A 355 2.48 -16.77 0.77
CA PHE A 355 3.10 -15.48 1.13
C PHE A 355 2.54 -14.90 2.43
N LEU A 356 1.24 -15.07 2.68
CA LEU A 356 0.63 -14.64 3.94
C LEU A 356 1.09 -15.50 5.12
N GLU A 357 1.32 -16.80 4.93
CA GLU A 357 1.97 -17.68 5.92
C GLU A 357 3.41 -17.23 6.19
N TYR A 358 4.15 -16.85 5.15
CA TYR A 358 5.49 -16.27 5.33
C TYR A 358 5.43 -14.96 6.14
N PHE A 359 4.51 -14.04 5.80
CA PHE A 359 4.34 -12.78 6.53
C PHE A 359 3.85 -12.95 7.96
N LEU A 360 3.20 -14.06 8.30
CA LEU A 360 2.83 -14.38 9.67
C LEU A 360 4.05 -14.48 10.59
N GLU A 361 5.09 -15.16 10.12
CA GLU A 361 6.32 -15.44 10.88
C GLU A 361 7.44 -14.42 10.64
N ASP A 362 7.38 -13.64 9.56
CA ASP A 362 8.39 -12.64 9.23
C ASP A 362 8.33 -11.41 10.15
N GLU A 363 9.32 -11.23 11.00
CA GLU A 363 9.40 -10.10 11.94
C GLU A 363 9.62 -8.75 11.24
N GLU A 364 10.19 -8.75 10.02
CA GLU A 364 10.36 -7.53 9.22
C GLU A 364 9.00 -6.98 8.76
N THR A 365 8.00 -7.85 8.58
CA THR A 365 6.66 -7.45 8.13
C THR A 365 5.72 -7.28 9.32
N ARG A 366 5.35 -6.04 9.64
CA ARG A 366 4.48 -5.69 10.78
C ARG A 366 3.06 -5.35 10.38
N ILE A 367 2.88 -4.77 9.19
CA ILE A 367 1.58 -4.44 8.61
C ILE A 367 1.47 -5.18 7.28
N VAL A 368 0.37 -5.90 7.07
CA VAL A 368 0.17 -6.69 5.85
C VAL A 368 -0.99 -6.13 5.05
N ALA A 369 -0.74 -5.82 3.79
CA ALA A 369 -1.76 -5.51 2.79
C ALA A 369 -1.96 -6.70 1.85
N ALA A 370 -3.20 -6.96 1.46
CA ALA A 370 -3.54 -8.02 0.50
C ALA A 370 -4.54 -7.51 -0.53
N TYR A 371 -4.22 -7.68 -1.81
CA TYR A 371 -5.16 -7.52 -2.92
C TYR A 371 -5.48 -8.89 -3.53
N LEU A 372 -6.73 -9.32 -3.37
CA LEU A 372 -7.21 -10.65 -3.75
C LEU A 372 -8.39 -10.54 -4.72
N GLU A 373 -8.27 -11.06 -5.93
CA GLU A 373 -9.32 -11.20 -6.93
C GLU A 373 -9.96 -12.58 -6.83
N GLY A 374 -9.13 -13.62 -6.92
CA GLY A 374 -9.47 -15.02 -6.86
C GLY A 374 -9.18 -15.66 -5.52
N ILE A 375 -10.03 -16.61 -5.12
CA ILE A 375 -9.75 -17.43 -3.93
C ILE A 375 -9.24 -18.80 -4.38
N GLN A 376 -7.94 -19.02 -4.19
CA GLN A 376 -7.30 -20.32 -4.35
C GLN A 376 -7.08 -20.95 -2.98
N GLU A 377 -7.22 -22.27 -2.88
CA GLU A 377 -7.04 -23.02 -1.62
C GLU A 377 -7.87 -22.43 -0.45
N GLY A 378 -9.13 -22.08 -0.69
CA GLY A 378 -9.99 -21.32 0.23
C GLY A 378 -9.91 -21.71 1.71
N PRO A 379 -10.03 -23.00 2.08
CA PRO A 379 -9.88 -23.43 3.48
C PRO A 379 -8.49 -23.13 4.08
N ARG A 380 -7.40 -23.26 3.31
CA ARG A 380 -6.05 -22.88 3.75
C ARG A 380 -5.97 -21.37 3.90
N LEU A 381 -6.35 -20.61 2.87
CA LEU A 381 -6.33 -19.15 2.91
C LEU A 381 -7.12 -18.59 4.11
N ALA A 382 -8.30 -19.15 4.40
CA ALA A 382 -9.11 -18.75 5.54
C ALA A 382 -8.42 -18.99 6.90
N ARG A 383 -7.68 -20.10 7.05
CA ARG A 383 -6.88 -20.35 8.26
C ARG A 383 -5.77 -19.31 8.41
N VAL A 384 -5.09 -18.99 7.33
CA VAL A 384 -3.97 -18.03 7.33
C VAL A 384 -4.46 -16.62 7.62
N ILE A 385 -5.57 -16.19 7.00
CA ILE A 385 -6.19 -14.88 7.27
C ILE A 385 -6.57 -14.75 8.75
N ARG A 386 -7.15 -15.79 9.36
CA ARG A 386 -7.47 -15.81 10.80
C ARG A 386 -6.23 -15.69 11.67
N ALA A 387 -5.20 -16.50 11.39
CA ALA A 387 -3.96 -16.49 12.17
C ALA A 387 -3.22 -15.15 12.06
N LEU A 388 -3.19 -14.57 10.86
CA LEU A 388 -2.52 -13.31 10.57
C LEU A 388 -3.28 -12.13 11.16
N GLY A 389 -4.60 -12.05 10.94
CA GLY A 389 -5.44 -10.98 11.46
C GLY A 389 -5.36 -10.87 12.98
N ALA A 390 -5.32 -11.99 13.70
CA ALA A 390 -5.17 -12.02 15.16
C ALA A 390 -3.79 -11.57 15.68
N ARG A 391 -2.74 -11.55 14.84
CA ARG A 391 -1.35 -11.24 15.24
C ARG A 391 -0.86 -9.89 14.71
N LYS A 392 -1.27 -9.52 13.50
CA LYS A 392 -0.76 -8.37 12.76
C LYS A 392 -1.92 -7.67 12.03
N PRO A 393 -1.90 -6.34 11.91
CA PRO A 393 -2.82 -5.64 11.03
C PRO A 393 -2.82 -6.24 9.62
N LEU A 394 -3.95 -6.83 9.24
CA LEU A 394 -4.18 -7.37 7.91
C LEU A 394 -5.23 -6.50 7.20
N LEU A 395 -4.79 -5.75 6.20
CA LEU A 395 -5.60 -4.88 5.37
C LEU A 395 -5.92 -5.60 4.06
N VAL A 396 -7.19 -5.74 3.70
CA VAL A 396 -7.61 -6.59 2.58
C VAL A 396 -8.51 -5.84 1.61
N LEU A 397 -8.06 -5.74 0.36
CA LEU A 397 -8.87 -5.31 -0.78
C LEU A 397 -9.28 -6.54 -1.61
N LYS A 398 -10.58 -6.84 -1.59
CA LYS A 398 -11.16 -7.93 -2.40
C LYS A 398 -11.67 -7.37 -3.73
N GLY A 399 -11.07 -7.78 -4.85
CA GLY A 399 -11.59 -7.56 -6.20
C GLY A 399 -12.79 -8.46 -6.52
N GLY A 400 -13.53 -8.19 -7.58
CA GLY A 400 -14.62 -9.07 -8.04
C GLY A 400 -15.85 -9.13 -7.13
N ARG A 401 -16.22 -8.00 -6.52
CA ARG A 401 -17.30 -7.90 -5.50
C ARG A 401 -18.71 -7.89 -6.08
N THR A 402 -18.85 -7.45 -7.31
CA THR A 402 -20.11 -7.41 -8.06
C THR A 402 -20.05 -8.45 -9.16
N GLU A 403 -21.18 -8.78 -9.78
CA GLU A 403 -21.17 -9.68 -10.94
C GLU A 403 -20.27 -9.16 -12.06
N ALA A 404 -20.33 -7.87 -12.37
CA ALA A 404 -19.49 -7.24 -13.38
C ALA A 404 -18.00 -7.33 -13.01
N GLY A 405 -17.63 -7.01 -11.77
CA GLY A 405 -16.25 -7.13 -11.30
C GLY A 405 -15.79 -8.58 -11.26
N SER A 406 -16.67 -9.52 -10.90
CA SER A 406 -16.39 -10.95 -10.86
C SER A 406 -16.11 -11.49 -12.26
N ARG A 407 -16.92 -11.12 -13.26
CA ARG A 407 -16.66 -11.45 -14.66
C ARG A 407 -15.31 -10.89 -15.13
N ALA A 408 -15.03 -9.62 -14.82
CA ALA A 408 -13.75 -8.98 -15.18
C ALA A 408 -12.55 -9.69 -14.53
N ALA A 409 -12.64 -10.04 -13.24
CA ALA A 409 -11.60 -10.78 -12.53
C ALA A 409 -11.42 -12.20 -13.09
N HIS A 410 -12.51 -12.88 -13.45
CA HIS A 410 -12.46 -14.22 -14.02
C HIS A 410 -11.75 -14.24 -15.38
N SER A 411 -12.03 -13.26 -16.24
CA SER A 411 -11.31 -13.07 -17.51
C SER A 411 -9.84 -12.66 -17.33
N HIS A 412 -9.41 -12.30 -16.13
CA HIS A 412 -8.06 -11.78 -15.86
C HIS A 412 -7.18 -12.73 -15.02
N THR A 413 -7.76 -13.61 -14.19
CA THR A 413 -7.02 -14.53 -13.31
C THR A 413 -7.55 -15.98 -13.30
N ALA A 414 -8.57 -16.29 -14.11
CA ALA A 414 -9.15 -17.63 -14.28
C ALA A 414 -9.47 -18.36 -12.96
N SER A 415 -9.88 -17.61 -11.94
CA SER A 415 -10.15 -18.12 -10.60
C SER A 415 -11.65 -18.09 -10.29
N LEU A 416 -12.10 -18.95 -9.37
CA LEU A 416 -13.50 -18.99 -8.95
C LEU A 416 -13.83 -17.75 -8.11
N ALA A 417 -14.95 -17.10 -8.45
CA ALA A 417 -15.51 -16.04 -7.63
C ALA A 417 -16.05 -16.62 -6.31
N GLY A 418 -15.34 -16.36 -5.21
CA GLY A 418 -15.84 -16.69 -3.87
C GLY A 418 -17.01 -15.78 -3.47
N SER A 419 -17.94 -16.29 -2.67
CA SER A 419 -19.04 -15.49 -2.11
C SER A 419 -18.49 -14.32 -1.30
N LEU A 420 -18.82 -13.09 -1.71
CA LEU A 420 -18.39 -11.87 -1.01
C LEU A 420 -18.87 -11.86 0.44
N ALA A 421 -20.10 -12.32 0.70
CA ALA A 421 -20.64 -12.40 2.05
C ALA A 421 -19.83 -13.34 2.96
N VAL A 422 -19.37 -14.47 2.41
CA VAL A 422 -18.50 -15.41 3.14
C VAL A 422 -17.13 -14.79 3.42
N PHE A 423 -16.55 -14.12 2.43
CA PHE A 423 -15.25 -13.45 2.59
C PHE A 423 -15.30 -12.30 3.59
N ASP A 424 -16.38 -11.51 3.58
CA ASP A 424 -16.61 -10.45 4.55
C ASP A 424 -16.80 -10.99 5.97
N GLY A 425 -17.57 -12.07 6.12
CA GLY A 425 -17.73 -12.77 7.39
C GLY A 425 -16.39 -13.28 7.93
N LEU A 426 -15.57 -13.87 7.07
CA LEU A 426 -14.22 -14.31 7.41
C LEU A 426 -13.34 -13.14 7.88
N CYS A 427 -13.31 -12.03 7.15
CA CYS A 427 -12.49 -10.87 7.53
C CYS A 427 -12.89 -10.32 8.90
N LYS A 428 -14.20 -10.17 9.13
CA LYS A 428 -14.73 -9.74 10.44
C LYS A 428 -14.33 -10.68 11.57
N GLN A 429 -14.48 -12.00 11.37
CA GLN A 429 -14.08 -13.02 12.36
C GLN A 429 -12.58 -13.05 12.62
N ALA A 430 -11.77 -12.72 11.61
CA ALA A 430 -10.32 -12.73 11.68
C ALA A 430 -9.74 -11.42 12.26
N GLY A 431 -10.56 -10.37 12.45
CA GLY A 431 -10.05 -9.03 12.74
C GLY A 431 -9.30 -8.40 11.57
N ALA A 432 -9.50 -8.88 10.33
CA ALA A 432 -8.90 -8.30 9.14
C ALA A 432 -9.70 -7.08 8.67
N VAL A 433 -9.01 -5.98 8.38
CA VAL A 433 -9.60 -4.71 7.94
C VAL A 433 -9.87 -4.78 6.45
N ARG A 434 -11.15 -4.92 6.10
CA ARG A 434 -11.56 -4.90 4.69
C ARG A 434 -11.71 -3.45 4.20
N VAL A 435 -11.12 -3.16 3.04
CA VAL A 435 -11.20 -1.88 2.34
C VAL A 435 -11.88 -2.05 0.98
N ASP A 436 -12.32 -0.95 0.38
CA ASP A 436 -13.17 -0.95 -0.80
C ASP A 436 -12.47 -0.41 -2.05
N SER A 437 -11.32 0.26 -1.91
CA SER A 437 -10.47 0.69 -3.03
C SER A 437 -8.97 0.60 -2.72
N LEU A 438 -8.14 0.78 -3.75
CA LEU A 438 -6.68 0.82 -3.58
C LEU A 438 -6.23 2.04 -2.77
N GLU A 439 -6.87 3.18 -2.99
CA GLU A 439 -6.65 4.40 -2.22
C GLU A 439 -6.90 4.18 -0.73
N GLU A 440 -7.99 3.48 -0.40
CA GLU A 440 -8.30 3.13 0.99
C GLU A 440 -7.33 2.11 1.58
N LEU A 441 -6.79 1.18 0.77
CA LEU A 441 -5.74 0.25 1.19
C LEU A 441 -4.48 1.01 1.60
N VAL A 442 -4.08 2.02 0.79
CA VAL A 442 -2.94 2.90 1.11
C VAL A 442 -3.24 3.76 2.35
N ASP A 443 -4.43 4.33 2.46
CA ASP A 443 -4.81 5.14 3.62
C ASP A 443 -4.79 4.35 4.92
N ALA A 444 -5.33 3.14 4.90
CA ALA A 444 -5.26 2.24 6.04
C ALA A 444 -3.81 1.91 6.36
N ALA A 445 -2.97 1.58 5.37
CA ALA A 445 -1.55 1.32 5.62
C ALA A 445 -0.84 2.52 6.26
N VAL A 446 -1.12 3.76 5.82
CA VAL A 446 -0.60 5.00 6.43
C VAL A 446 -1.09 5.16 7.86
N ALA A 447 -2.40 5.01 8.13
CA ALA A 447 -2.94 5.13 9.48
C ALA A 447 -2.29 4.13 10.43
N PHE A 448 -2.24 2.85 10.06
CA PHE A 448 -1.65 1.80 10.89
C PHE A 448 -0.14 1.94 11.06
N ARG A 449 0.55 2.58 10.11
CA ARG A 449 2.00 2.79 10.20
C ARG A 449 2.38 3.95 11.11
N PHE A 450 1.65 5.04 11.05
CA PHE A 450 2.01 6.28 11.74
C PHE A 450 1.22 6.50 13.04
N ILE A 451 0.07 5.85 13.22
CA ILE A 451 -0.78 5.97 14.41
C ILE A 451 -0.70 4.67 15.20
N ARG A 452 0.21 4.63 16.17
CA ARG A 452 0.41 3.45 17.02
C ARG A 452 -0.86 3.07 17.80
N ARG A 453 -1.58 4.08 18.31
CA ARG A 453 -2.83 3.89 19.04
C ARG A 453 -3.72 5.11 18.89
N LEU A 454 -4.99 4.92 18.53
CA LEU A 454 -6.01 5.95 18.69
C LEU A 454 -6.65 5.80 20.08
N PRO A 455 -6.54 6.78 21.01
CA PRO A 455 -7.03 6.62 22.38
C PRO A 455 -8.55 6.47 22.49
N GLY A 456 -9.29 7.03 21.54
CA GLY A 456 -10.74 7.04 21.52
C GLY A 456 -11.29 7.76 20.28
N PRO A 457 -12.62 7.89 20.16
CA PRO A 457 -13.25 8.42 18.95
C PRO A 457 -13.25 9.95 18.86
N ARG A 458 -12.86 10.69 19.91
CA ARG A 458 -13.11 12.14 20.01
C ARG A 458 -12.03 12.93 19.28
N VAL A 459 -12.40 13.60 18.20
CA VAL A 459 -11.50 14.35 17.32
C VAL A 459 -11.74 15.84 17.44
N ALA A 460 -10.66 16.60 17.65
CA ALA A 460 -10.65 18.05 17.44
C ALA A 460 -10.24 18.34 15.98
N VAL A 461 -11.09 19.04 15.24
CA VAL A 461 -10.80 19.44 13.86
C VAL A 461 -10.26 20.87 13.86
N VAL A 462 -9.14 21.11 13.19
CA VAL A 462 -8.46 22.42 13.15
C VAL A 462 -8.18 22.83 11.70
N GLY A 463 -8.54 24.06 11.31
CA GLY A 463 -8.17 24.64 10.01
C GLY A 463 -9.05 24.26 8.83
N ALA A 464 -10.22 23.66 9.07
CA ALA A 464 -11.12 23.23 7.99
C ALA A 464 -11.76 24.41 7.21
N GLY A 465 -11.89 25.59 7.82
CA GLY A 465 -12.71 26.66 7.26
C GLY A 465 -14.20 26.39 7.47
N GLY A 466 -15.06 27.41 7.47
CA GLY A 466 -16.49 27.26 7.78
C GLY A 466 -17.23 26.14 7.01
N GLY A 467 -17.15 26.12 5.67
CA GLY A 467 -17.85 25.11 4.85
C GLY A 467 -17.25 23.69 4.98
N ALA A 468 -15.92 23.57 4.97
CA ALA A 468 -15.28 22.27 5.10
C ALA A 468 -15.38 21.71 6.54
N SER A 469 -15.60 22.55 7.55
CA SER A 469 -15.89 22.14 8.92
C SER A 469 -17.18 21.35 9.05
N VAL A 470 -18.23 21.74 8.31
CA VAL A 470 -19.51 21.00 8.29
C VAL A 470 -19.30 19.60 7.72
N LEU A 471 -18.68 19.52 6.54
CA LEU A 471 -18.36 18.25 5.89
C LEU A 471 -17.43 17.38 6.75
N ALA A 472 -16.47 17.99 7.44
CA ALA A 472 -15.57 17.29 8.35
C ALA A 472 -16.33 16.60 9.48
N ALA A 473 -17.31 17.28 10.09
CA ALA A 473 -18.13 16.71 11.15
C ALA A 473 -18.96 15.53 10.64
N ASP A 474 -19.58 15.67 9.46
CA ASP A 474 -20.35 14.60 8.82
C ASP A 474 -19.48 13.38 8.48
N ASP A 475 -18.32 13.61 7.86
CA ASP A 475 -17.37 12.56 7.47
C ASP A 475 -16.83 11.79 8.69
N LEU A 476 -16.47 12.50 9.76
CA LEU A 476 -15.99 11.88 11.00
C LEU A 476 -17.10 11.08 11.68
N ALA A 477 -18.31 11.62 11.77
CA ALA A 477 -19.46 10.91 12.34
C ALA A 477 -19.80 9.64 11.54
N ALA A 478 -19.82 9.72 10.21
CA ALA A 478 -20.06 8.58 9.33
C ALA A 478 -19.00 7.48 9.48
N ALA A 479 -17.77 7.84 9.82
CA ALA A 479 -16.68 6.90 10.11
C ALA A 479 -16.69 6.34 11.55
N GLY A 480 -17.67 6.72 12.39
CA GLY A 480 -17.78 6.27 13.78
C GLY A 480 -16.88 7.01 14.76
N LEU A 481 -16.42 8.22 14.39
CA LEU A 481 -15.69 9.15 15.25
C LEU A 481 -16.65 10.23 15.77
N GLU A 482 -16.19 11.00 16.75
CA GLU A 482 -16.98 12.04 17.42
C GLU A 482 -16.29 13.39 17.32
N VAL A 483 -17.05 14.46 17.10
CA VAL A 483 -16.55 15.85 17.11
C VAL A 483 -17.19 16.56 18.30
N PRO A 484 -16.72 16.31 19.54
CA PRO A 484 -17.39 16.82 20.72
C PRO A 484 -17.24 18.34 20.84
N PRO A 485 -18.21 19.04 21.46
CA PRO A 485 -18.02 20.43 21.83
C PRO A 485 -16.80 20.56 22.76
N LEU A 486 -15.94 21.55 22.51
CA LEU A 486 -14.81 21.82 23.40
C LEU A 486 -15.31 22.31 24.76
N LEU A 487 -14.60 21.93 25.83
CA LEU A 487 -14.95 22.37 27.17
C LEU A 487 -14.78 23.89 27.32
N PRO A 488 -15.54 24.55 28.22
CA PRO A 488 -15.45 26.00 28.42
C PRO A 488 -14.02 26.49 28.70
N GLU A 489 -13.23 25.75 29.46
CA GLU A 489 -11.83 26.05 29.76
C GLU A 489 -10.93 25.99 28.52
N THR A 490 -11.16 25.03 27.63
CA THR A 490 -10.44 24.92 26.35
C THR A 490 -10.79 26.09 25.44
N GLN A 491 -12.07 26.44 25.35
CA GLN A 491 -12.51 27.61 24.57
C GLN A 491 -11.93 28.91 25.15
N ALA A 492 -11.90 29.06 26.48
CA ALA A 492 -11.31 30.22 27.14
C ALA A 492 -9.79 30.31 26.93
N ALA A 493 -9.09 29.19 26.81
CA ALA A 493 -7.67 29.17 26.45
C ALA A 493 -7.47 29.56 24.97
N LEU A 494 -8.27 29.02 24.06
CA LEU A 494 -8.23 29.36 22.62
C LEU A 494 -8.53 30.85 22.39
N ALA A 495 -9.49 31.42 23.12
CA ALA A 495 -9.83 32.84 23.04
C ALA A 495 -8.66 33.79 23.36
N LYS A 496 -7.65 33.34 24.12
CA LYS A 496 -6.47 34.14 24.46
C LYS A 496 -5.43 34.22 23.34
N VAL A 497 -5.52 33.34 22.34
CA VAL A 497 -4.51 33.22 21.27
C VAL A 497 -5.05 33.63 19.90
N THR A 498 -6.31 34.06 19.81
CA THR A 498 -6.96 34.50 18.58
C THR A 498 -7.69 35.82 18.75
N ALA A 499 -7.85 36.57 17.65
CA ALA A 499 -8.81 37.67 17.58
C ALA A 499 -10.25 37.13 17.42
N GLU A 500 -11.24 37.90 17.90
CA GLU A 500 -12.68 37.51 17.87
C GLU A 500 -13.30 37.57 16.47
N ALA A 501 -12.84 38.48 15.60
CA ALA A 501 -13.47 38.69 14.30
C ALA A 501 -13.12 37.56 13.31
N GLY A 502 -14.15 36.90 12.77
CA GLY A 502 -14.00 35.88 11.73
C GLY A 502 -13.45 34.54 12.22
N THR A 503 -13.60 34.22 13.52
CA THR A 503 -13.06 33.01 14.12
C THR A 503 -14.12 32.15 14.81
N SER A 504 -13.93 30.83 14.79
CA SER A 504 -14.63 29.82 15.56
C SER A 504 -13.62 29.12 16.46
N ILE A 505 -13.76 29.31 17.76
CA ILE A 505 -13.02 28.57 18.81
C ILE A 505 -13.80 27.34 19.30
N ARG A 506 -14.89 26.97 18.61
CA ARG A 506 -15.64 25.73 18.85
C ARG A 506 -15.00 24.58 18.08
N ASN A 507 -15.49 23.35 18.24
CA ASN A 507 -15.07 22.22 17.40
C ASN A 507 -16.09 22.04 16.26
N PRO A 508 -15.70 22.15 14.98
CA PRO A 508 -14.37 22.45 14.43
C PRO A 508 -13.84 23.88 14.64
N ILE A 509 -12.52 23.98 14.81
CA ILE A 509 -11.76 25.19 15.09
C ILE A 509 -11.32 25.84 13.77
N ASP A 510 -11.68 27.11 13.60
CA ASP A 510 -11.33 27.93 12.44
C ASP A 510 -10.91 29.32 12.93
N THR A 511 -9.61 29.59 13.00
CA THR A 511 -9.09 30.80 13.65
C THR A 511 -7.94 31.40 12.85
N THR A 512 -7.88 32.74 12.84
CA THR A 512 -6.80 33.52 12.25
C THR A 512 -5.45 33.29 12.92
N SER A 513 -5.43 32.81 14.17
CA SER A 513 -4.19 32.46 14.89
C SER A 513 -3.38 31.37 14.19
N LEU A 514 -4.00 30.54 13.35
CA LEU A 514 -3.33 29.52 12.54
C LEU A 514 -2.38 30.12 11.48
N TRP A 515 -2.44 31.45 11.27
CA TRP A 515 -1.64 32.14 10.25
C TRP A 515 -0.27 32.59 10.78
N GLU A 516 -0.14 32.71 12.11
CA GLU A 516 1.08 33.09 12.82
C GLU A 516 1.71 31.84 13.45
N ALA A 517 3.05 31.77 13.50
CA ALA A 517 3.74 30.58 13.98
C ALA A 517 3.40 30.28 15.45
N GLU A 518 3.47 31.30 16.29
CA GLU A 518 3.19 31.22 17.73
C GLU A 518 1.71 30.90 18.00
N GLY A 519 0.81 31.52 17.24
CA GLY A 519 -0.64 31.27 17.33
C GLY A 519 -1.02 29.85 16.89
N PHE A 520 -0.39 29.35 15.83
CA PHE A 520 -0.56 27.98 15.34
C PHE A 520 -0.13 26.95 16.39
N GLU A 521 1.10 27.08 16.91
CA GLU A 521 1.63 26.18 17.93
C GLU A 521 0.74 26.20 19.18
N ALA A 522 0.36 27.40 19.66
CA ALA A 522 -0.48 27.53 20.83
C ALA A 522 -1.86 26.88 20.63
N THR A 523 -2.49 27.05 19.46
CA THR A 523 -3.80 26.45 19.14
C THR A 523 -3.74 24.93 19.16
N ILE A 524 -2.78 24.34 18.46
CA ILE A 524 -2.62 22.88 18.40
C ILE A 524 -2.31 22.31 19.79
N ARG A 525 -1.45 22.99 20.57
CA ARG A 525 -1.14 22.61 21.97
C ARG A 525 -2.38 22.61 22.85
N ILE A 526 -3.20 23.67 22.81
CA ILE A 526 -4.44 23.76 23.62
C ILE A 526 -5.40 22.62 23.26
N CYS A 527 -5.52 22.26 21.99
CA CYS A 527 -6.32 21.11 21.55
C CYS A 527 -5.77 19.79 22.11
N ALA A 528 -4.45 19.63 22.15
CA ALA A 528 -3.81 18.45 22.70
C ALA A 528 -3.95 18.35 24.23
N GLU A 529 -4.01 19.48 24.94
CA GLU A 529 -4.26 19.53 26.38
C GLU A 529 -5.71 19.21 26.75
N ALA A 530 -6.67 19.41 25.83
CA ALA A 530 -8.09 19.23 26.10
C ALA A 530 -8.44 17.77 26.52
N PRO A 531 -9.00 17.53 27.71
CA PRO A 531 -9.21 16.16 28.22
C PRO A 531 -10.32 15.39 27.49
N ASN A 532 -11.20 16.10 26.76
CA ASN A 532 -12.26 15.51 25.94
C ASN A 532 -11.89 15.32 24.46
N VAL A 533 -10.59 15.38 24.13
CA VAL A 533 -10.05 15.17 22.78
C VAL A 533 -9.05 14.01 22.81
N ASP A 534 -9.23 13.03 21.93
CA ASP A 534 -8.37 11.85 21.79
C ASP A 534 -7.37 12.00 20.64
N ALA A 535 -7.73 12.73 19.59
CA ALA A 535 -6.87 13.02 18.43
C ALA A 535 -7.16 14.40 17.82
N ILE A 536 -6.18 14.93 17.09
CA ILE A 536 -6.32 16.18 16.35
C ILE A 536 -6.29 15.87 14.85
N LEU A 537 -7.24 16.41 14.10
CA LEU A 537 -7.23 16.43 12.65
C LEU A 537 -6.98 17.85 12.17
N TYR A 538 -5.78 18.11 11.67
CA TYR A 538 -5.40 19.38 11.07
C TYR A 538 -5.67 19.35 9.56
N HIS A 539 -6.54 20.23 9.08
CA HIS A 539 -6.82 20.40 7.66
C HIS A 539 -6.09 21.62 7.11
N THR A 540 -5.43 21.47 5.96
CA THR A 540 -4.68 22.53 5.30
C THR A 540 -4.70 22.44 3.79
N SER A 541 -4.29 23.51 3.11
CA SER A 541 -4.19 23.61 1.66
C SER A 541 -3.10 24.60 1.26
N PHE A 542 -2.49 24.41 0.09
CA PHE A 542 -1.37 25.21 -0.39
C PHE A 542 -1.67 25.90 -1.73
N GLY A 543 -0.93 26.97 -2.04
CA GLY A 543 -1.01 27.70 -3.32
C GLY A 543 -2.22 28.63 -3.51
N MET A 544 -3.06 28.81 -2.50
CA MET A 544 -4.23 29.71 -2.56
C MET A 544 -4.39 30.53 -1.26
N GLY A 545 -5.11 31.64 -1.36
CA GLY A 545 -5.45 32.50 -0.22
C GLY A 545 -4.34 33.47 0.20
N PRO A 546 -4.60 34.32 1.22
CA PRO A 546 -3.65 35.32 1.70
C PRO A 546 -2.32 34.71 2.15
N MET A 547 -2.36 33.49 2.68
CA MET A 547 -1.20 32.74 3.19
C MET A 547 -0.16 32.42 2.11
N ALA A 548 -0.59 32.21 0.86
CA ALA A 548 0.34 32.01 -0.26
C ALA A 548 1.05 33.31 -0.68
N ARG A 549 0.54 34.48 -0.26
CA ARG A 549 1.04 35.82 -0.65
C ARG A 549 1.82 36.51 0.46
N LEU A 550 1.79 35.97 1.68
CA LEU A 550 2.40 36.55 2.87
C LEU A 550 3.62 35.73 3.28
N GLY A 551 4.78 36.37 3.40
CA GLY A 551 6.00 35.76 3.93
C GLY A 551 6.56 34.58 3.12
N ASP A 552 7.47 33.83 3.74
CA ASP A 552 8.03 32.61 3.16
C ASP A 552 7.14 31.40 3.46
N ALA A 553 6.35 30.99 2.47
CA ALA A 553 5.40 29.89 2.57
C ALA A 553 6.06 28.54 2.91
N ARG A 554 7.27 28.29 2.38
CA ARG A 554 8.02 27.05 2.65
C ARG A 554 8.52 27.01 4.09
N LYS A 555 9.11 28.12 4.57
CA LYS A 555 9.54 28.24 5.97
C LYS A 555 8.37 28.03 6.92
N ARG A 556 7.21 28.62 6.63
CA ARG A 556 6.00 28.44 7.44
C ARG A 556 5.53 26.99 7.45
N ALA A 557 5.46 26.35 6.29
CA ALA A 557 5.06 24.95 6.18
C ALA A 557 5.97 24.04 7.03
N ALA A 558 7.29 24.29 7.02
CA ALA A 558 8.24 23.56 7.86
C ALA A 558 7.99 23.77 9.36
N GLN A 559 7.79 25.02 9.79
CA GLN A 559 7.46 25.33 11.19
C GLN A 559 6.15 24.67 11.64
N GLN A 560 5.13 24.65 10.77
CA GLN A 560 3.86 23.99 11.06
C GLN A 560 4.03 22.47 11.20
N ALA A 561 4.75 21.82 10.29
CA ALA A 561 5.00 20.38 10.35
C ALA A 561 5.78 20.00 11.63
N GLU A 562 6.79 20.81 11.99
CA GLU A 562 7.56 20.63 13.22
C GLU A 562 6.69 20.80 14.48
N ALA A 563 5.89 21.86 14.57
CA ALA A 563 5.00 22.09 15.70
C ALA A 563 3.98 20.95 15.89
N LEU A 564 3.38 20.45 14.79
CA LEU A 564 2.47 19.30 14.84
C LEU A 564 3.16 18.05 15.39
N ALA A 565 4.39 17.77 14.94
CA ALA A 565 5.18 16.62 15.39
C ALA A 565 5.56 16.73 16.87
N GLN A 566 6.04 17.91 17.31
CA GLN A 566 6.39 18.18 18.71
C GLN A 566 5.18 18.03 19.64
N VAL A 567 4.00 18.49 19.24
CA VAL A 567 2.77 18.30 20.01
C VAL A 567 2.44 16.81 20.12
N GLN A 568 2.47 16.07 19.02
CA GLN A 568 2.19 14.63 19.05
C GLN A 568 3.13 13.90 20.00
N GLU A 569 4.44 14.18 19.93
CA GLU A 569 5.45 13.57 20.80
C GLU A 569 5.23 13.93 22.28
N ARG A 570 5.00 15.21 22.58
CA ARG A 570 4.85 15.72 23.95
C ARG A 570 3.60 15.21 24.66
N PHE A 571 2.47 15.15 23.95
CA PHE A 571 1.17 14.82 24.55
C PHE A 571 0.73 13.38 24.30
N GLY A 572 1.37 12.67 23.37
CA GLY A 572 1.04 11.28 23.03
C GLY A 572 -0.32 11.11 22.33
N LYS A 573 -0.98 12.22 21.96
CA LYS A 573 -2.23 12.21 21.18
C LYS A 573 -1.90 12.24 19.69
N PRO A 574 -2.48 11.35 18.87
CA PRO A 574 -2.25 11.37 17.43
C PRO A 574 -2.65 12.71 16.80
N VAL A 575 -1.77 13.24 15.96
CA VAL A 575 -2.02 14.40 15.12
C VAL A 575 -2.03 13.93 13.67
N VAL A 576 -3.17 14.13 13.01
CA VAL A 576 -3.45 13.67 11.65
C VAL A 576 -3.61 14.87 10.74
N VAL A 577 -3.03 14.80 9.55
CA VAL A 577 -3.00 15.93 8.62
C VAL A 577 -3.80 15.60 7.36
N ALA A 578 -4.83 16.38 7.07
CA ALA A 578 -5.59 16.33 5.83
C ALA A 578 -5.14 17.48 4.91
N ILE A 579 -4.43 17.15 3.84
CA ILE A 579 -3.89 18.10 2.85
C ILE A 579 -4.81 18.11 1.65
N ARG A 580 -5.60 19.18 1.50
CA ARG A 580 -6.45 19.37 0.33
C ARG A 580 -5.59 19.58 -0.93
N PRO A 581 -5.93 18.95 -2.07
CA PRO A 581 -5.22 19.17 -3.32
C PRO A 581 -5.20 20.65 -3.70
N SER A 582 -4.03 21.15 -4.12
CA SER A 582 -3.89 22.51 -4.61
C SER A 582 -4.50 22.67 -6.00
N LEU A 583 -4.90 23.90 -6.32
CA LEU A 583 -5.38 24.30 -7.64
C LEU A 583 -4.25 24.85 -8.54
N THR A 584 -3.02 24.91 -8.02
CA THR A 584 -1.84 25.47 -8.70
C THR A 584 -0.69 24.47 -8.67
N THR A 585 0.18 24.52 -9.68
CA THR A 585 1.38 23.66 -9.73
C THR A 585 2.30 23.92 -8.54
N GLU A 586 2.56 25.19 -8.21
CA GLU A 586 3.40 25.56 -7.06
C GLU A 586 2.82 25.06 -5.74
N GLY A 587 1.51 25.20 -5.53
CA GLY A 587 0.86 24.68 -4.33
C GLY A 587 0.86 23.16 -4.26
N PHE A 588 0.87 22.46 -5.40
CA PHE A 588 1.04 21.01 -5.44
C PHE A 588 2.45 20.59 -4.98
N GLU A 589 3.48 21.29 -5.44
CA GLU A 589 4.86 21.08 -4.98
C GLU A 589 5.01 21.37 -3.48
N GLN A 590 4.47 22.49 -2.99
CA GLN A 590 4.45 22.83 -1.57
C GLN A 590 3.71 21.78 -0.73
N ALA A 591 2.59 21.26 -1.21
CA ALA A 591 1.85 20.20 -0.53
C ALA A 591 2.68 18.91 -0.41
N ASN A 592 3.45 18.56 -1.44
CA ASN A 592 4.35 17.40 -1.41
C ASN A 592 5.52 17.61 -0.44
N GLU A 593 6.15 18.79 -0.45
CA GLU A 593 7.21 19.15 0.50
C GLU A 593 6.69 19.10 1.95
N PHE A 594 5.52 19.68 2.21
CA PHE A 594 4.89 19.65 3.53
C PHE A 594 4.53 18.23 3.96
N GLN A 595 3.96 17.43 3.05
CA GLN A 595 3.68 16.02 3.30
C GLN A 595 4.95 15.26 3.71
N GLU A 596 6.07 15.53 3.05
CA GLU A 596 7.35 14.94 3.38
C GLU A 596 7.84 15.30 4.79
N LEU A 597 7.75 16.58 5.14
CA LEU A 597 8.09 17.05 6.48
C LEU A 597 7.19 16.40 7.54
N CYS A 598 5.89 16.27 7.27
CA CYS A 598 4.94 15.62 8.18
C CYS A 598 5.30 14.15 8.44
N TRP A 599 5.47 13.31 7.41
CA TRP A 599 5.71 11.89 7.65
C TRP A 599 7.11 11.63 8.24
N ARG A 600 8.11 12.47 7.92
CA ARG A 600 9.42 12.42 8.59
C ARG A 600 9.32 12.76 10.09
N GLY A 601 8.39 13.65 10.45
CA GLY A 601 8.01 13.95 11.83
C GLY A 601 7.08 12.90 12.49
N GLY A 602 6.77 11.79 11.80
CA GLY A 602 5.91 10.73 12.32
C GLY A 602 4.42 11.02 12.26
N LEU A 603 3.98 11.99 11.46
CA LEU A 603 2.57 12.36 11.28
C LEU A 603 1.94 11.60 10.11
N ALA A 604 0.70 11.14 10.29
CA ALA A 604 -0.08 10.53 9.22
C ALA A 604 -0.70 11.62 8.33
N THR A 605 -0.48 11.56 7.02
CA THR A 605 -1.05 12.52 6.05
C THR A 605 -2.09 11.86 5.15
N PHE A 606 -3.14 12.61 4.80
CA PHE A 606 -4.23 12.17 3.94
C PHE A 606 -4.62 13.27 2.94
N PRO A 607 -5.06 12.91 1.72
CA PRO A 607 -5.41 13.90 0.71
C PRO A 607 -6.82 14.52 0.90
N SER A 608 -7.59 14.06 1.89
CA SER A 608 -8.86 14.70 2.27
C SER A 608 -9.26 14.33 3.71
N ILE A 609 -10.20 15.09 4.27
CA ILE A 609 -10.78 14.80 5.59
C ILE A 609 -11.54 13.47 5.57
N THR A 610 -12.36 13.22 4.54
CA THR A 610 -13.10 11.96 4.36
C THR A 610 -12.18 10.74 4.41
N ARG A 611 -11.04 10.81 3.70
CA ARG A 611 -10.06 9.71 3.67
C ARG A 611 -9.36 9.52 5.00
N ALA A 612 -9.03 10.61 5.71
CA ALA A 612 -8.52 10.55 7.08
C ALA A 612 -9.55 9.90 8.02
N ALA A 613 -10.81 10.34 7.98
CA ALA A 613 -11.90 9.82 8.80
C ALA A 613 -12.09 8.31 8.60
N HIS A 614 -12.18 7.85 7.35
CA HIS A 614 -12.34 6.43 7.04
C HIS A 614 -11.16 5.59 7.56
N ALA A 615 -9.93 6.07 7.41
CA ALA A 615 -8.74 5.36 7.88
C ALA A 615 -8.69 5.27 9.41
N LEU A 616 -9.03 6.36 10.10
CA LEU A 616 -9.10 6.43 11.56
C LEU A 616 -10.23 5.55 12.12
N GLY A 617 -11.42 5.57 11.50
CA GLY A 617 -12.54 4.71 11.88
C GLY A 617 -12.18 3.22 11.76
N ARG A 618 -11.49 2.84 10.68
CA ARG A 618 -10.99 1.46 10.48
C ARG A 618 -9.93 1.07 11.51
N LEU A 619 -9.00 1.98 11.82
CA LEU A 619 -8.01 1.77 12.88
C LEU A 619 -8.69 1.55 14.23
N LEU A 620 -9.62 2.43 14.61
CA LEU A 620 -10.36 2.34 15.87
C LEU A 620 -11.18 1.04 15.95
N TRP A 621 -11.85 0.67 14.86
CA TRP A 621 -12.56 -0.60 14.77
C TRP A 621 -11.62 -1.79 15.01
N TRP A 622 -10.47 -1.81 14.33
CA TRP A 622 -9.47 -2.87 14.49
C TRP A 622 -8.95 -2.97 15.92
N GLN A 623 -8.62 -1.84 16.54
CA GLN A 623 -8.16 -1.80 17.93
C GLN A 623 -9.19 -2.39 18.89
N ARG A 624 -10.48 -2.05 18.72
CA ARG A 624 -11.56 -2.61 19.54
C ARG A 624 -11.70 -4.13 19.41
N GLN A 625 -11.32 -4.71 18.27
CA GLN A 625 -11.32 -6.18 18.09
C GLN A 625 -10.12 -6.87 18.74
N HIS A 626 -9.03 -6.14 19.05
CA HIS A 626 -7.77 -6.70 19.54
C HIS A 626 -7.42 -6.29 20.98
N GLU A 627 -8.12 -5.31 21.53
CA GLU A 627 -8.05 -4.94 22.96
C GLU A 627 -9.09 -5.70 23.82
N ALA A 628 -10.09 -6.34 23.18
CA ALA A 628 -11.08 -7.22 23.81
C ALA A 628 -10.57 -8.65 23.91
#